data_AF-A9DE24-F1
#
_entry.id   AF-A9DE24-F1
#
_cell.length_a   1.000
_cell.length_b   1.000
_cell.length_c   1.000
_cell.angle_alpha   90.00
_cell.angle_beta   90.00
_cell.angle_gamma   90.00
#
_symmetry.space_group_name_H-M   'P 1'
#
loop_
_entity.id
_entity.type
_entity.pdbx_description
1 polymer ?
#
loop_
_entity_poly.entity_id
_entity_poly.type
_entity_poly.pdbx_seq_one_letter_code
_entity_poly.pdbx_strand_id
1 'polypeptide(L)'
;MAGFDCLDCLYNWLSKVRPWWGHKIHMHVRLSCAEGDKLCQNQNLPVSGTGCEDLSWWKQQILQPKKSAQTSKDKKREPKPVKVKPELCQLLLK
;
A
#
# COMPACT_ATOMS: atom_id res chain seq x y z
N MET A 1 35.03 -7.18 0.50
CA MET A 1 34.28 -6.48 1.56
C MET A 1 34.00 -5.09 1.05
N ALA A 2 32.88 -4.91 0.33
CA ALA A 2 32.56 -3.64 -0.31
C ALA A 2 31.98 -2.68 0.75
N GLY A 3 32.54 -1.48 0.82
CA GLY A 3 32.10 -0.42 1.72
C GLY A 3 30.65 -0.04 1.43
N PHE A 4 29.82 -0.07 2.47
CA PHE A 4 28.51 0.55 2.45
C PHE A 4 28.71 2.04 2.70
N ASP A 5 28.62 2.84 1.63
CA ASP A 5 28.53 4.30 1.75
C ASP A 5 27.32 4.65 2.64
N CYS A 6 27.57 5.43 3.68
CA CYS A 6 26.62 5.74 4.76
C CYS A 6 25.35 6.48 4.27
N LEU A 7 25.36 7.05 3.05
CA LEU A 7 24.21 7.74 2.47
C LEU A 7 22.98 6.82 2.26
N ASP A 8 23.18 5.56 1.87
CA ASP A 8 22.06 4.65 1.62
C ASP A 8 21.43 4.10 2.92
N CYS A 9 22.13 4.18 4.05
CA CYS A 9 21.60 3.74 5.35
C CYS A 9 20.58 4.74 5.93
N LEU A 10 20.74 6.05 5.68
CA LEU A 10 19.87 7.09 6.24
C LEU A 10 18.45 7.09 5.65
N TYR A 11 18.29 6.61 4.41
CA TYR A 11 17.03 6.66 3.67
C TYR A 11 16.32 5.30 3.55
N ASN A 12 16.88 4.22 4.11
CA ASN A 12 16.31 2.88 4.04
C ASN A 12 14.87 2.80 4.60
N TRP A 13 14.52 3.68 5.55
CA TRP A 13 13.16 3.74 6.10
C TRP A 13 12.10 4.22 5.09
N LEU A 14 12.49 4.94 4.03
CA LEU A 14 11.57 5.45 3.01
C LEU A 14 10.84 4.32 2.26
N SER A 15 11.45 3.13 2.16
CA SER A 15 10.81 1.91 1.64
C SER A 15 9.44 1.63 2.27
N LYS A 16 9.23 2.05 3.53
CA LYS A 16 8.00 1.85 4.31
C LYS A 16 6.93 2.90 4.00
N VAL A 17 7.30 4.07 3.48
CA VAL A 17 6.36 5.16 3.16
C VAL A 17 5.74 4.89 1.80
N ARG A 18 4.41 4.70 1.76
CA ARG A 18 3.69 4.36 0.53
C ARG A 18 2.65 5.43 0.19
N PRO A 19 2.63 5.96 -1.05
CA PRO A 19 1.66 6.96 -1.46
C PRO A 19 0.25 6.36 -1.50
N TRP A 20 -0.74 7.14 -1.04
CA TRP A 20 -2.15 6.77 -1.11
C TRP A 20 -3.06 8.01 -1.13
N TRP A 21 -4.28 7.86 -1.65
CA TRP A 21 -5.26 8.94 -1.71
C TRP A 21 -5.76 9.35 -0.31
N GLY A 22 -6.05 10.64 -0.11
CA GLY A 22 -6.67 11.15 1.12
C GLY A 22 -5.74 11.46 2.31
N HIS A 23 -4.46 11.08 2.23
CA HIS A 23 -3.50 11.16 3.34
C HIS A 23 -2.77 12.51 3.43
N LYS A 24 -3.51 13.64 3.39
CA LYS A 24 -2.91 15.00 3.42
C LYS A 24 -2.56 15.49 4.82
N ILE A 25 -3.31 15.04 5.84
CA ILE A 25 -3.25 15.55 7.22
C ILE A 25 -3.13 14.44 8.27
N HIS A 26 -2.96 13.19 7.82
CA HIS A 26 -2.81 12.03 8.69
C HIS A 26 -1.95 10.98 8.01
N MET A 27 -1.35 10.09 8.80
CA MET A 27 -0.55 8.97 8.32
C MET A 27 -1.19 7.67 8.79
N HIS A 28 -1.28 6.68 7.90
CA HIS A 28 -1.74 5.34 8.26
C HIS A 28 -0.52 4.48 8.58
N VAL A 29 -0.33 4.18 9.87
CA VAL A 29 0.73 3.28 10.35
C VAL A 29 0.18 1.86 10.40
N ARG A 30 0.92 0.90 9.85
CA ARG A 30 0.62 -0.53 9.92
C ARG A 30 1.80 -1.26 10.56
N LEU A 31 1.49 -2.11 11.53
CA LEU A 31 2.45 -2.97 12.22
C LEU A 31 2.46 -4.37 11.60
N SER A 32 3.54 -5.11 11.82
CA SER A 32 3.59 -6.54 11.54
C SER A 32 2.67 -7.30 12.50
N CYS A 33 2.31 -8.51 12.11
CA CYS A 33 1.70 -9.47 13.02
C CYS A 33 2.59 -9.67 14.26
N ALA A 34 1.94 -9.84 15.41
CA ALA A 34 2.64 -10.13 16.66
C ALA A 34 3.35 -11.48 16.59
N GLU A 35 4.47 -11.60 17.30
CA GLU A 35 5.21 -12.85 17.37
C GLU A 35 4.35 -13.98 17.97
N GLY A 36 4.35 -15.14 17.32
CA GLY A 36 3.57 -16.30 17.74
C GLY A 36 2.09 -16.29 17.32
N ASP A 37 1.56 -15.21 16.75
CA ASP A 37 0.18 -15.18 16.24
C ASP A 37 0.06 -15.94 14.92
N LYS A 38 -0.49 -17.16 14.98
CA LYS A 38 -0.65 -18.07 13.84
C LYS A 38 -1.80 -17.68 12.91
N LEU A 39 -2.68 -16.78 13.33
CA LEU A 39 -3.91 -16.43 12.61
C LEU A 39 -3.80 -15.06 11.94
N CYS A 40 -2.86 -14.23 12.36
CA CYS A 40 -2.54 -12.98 11.71
C CYS A 40 -1.79 -13.20 10.38
N GLN A 41 -2.22 -12.50 9.33
CA GLN A 41 -1.58 -12.55 8.01
C GLN A 41 -0.84 -11.24 7.74
N ASN A 42 0.48 -11.34 7.59
CA ASN A 42 1.30 -10.20 7.17
C ASN A 42 1.02 -9.85 5.70
N GLN A 43 1.27 -8.60 5.34
CA GLN A 43 1.32 -8.19 3.94
C GLN A 43 2.67 -8.51 3.32
N ASN A 44 2.69 -8.55 1.99
CA ASN A 44 3.94 -8.62 1.23
C ASN A 44 4.85 -7.45 1.60
N LEU A 45 6.14 -7.73 1.69
CA LEU A 45 7.15 -6.71 1.96
C LEU A 45 7.18 -5.68 0.83
N PRO A 46 7.43 -4.39 1.15
CA PRO A 46 7.70 -3.38 0.13
C PRO A 46 8.91 -3.78 -0.73
N VAL A 47 8.94 -3.24 -1.95
CA VAL A 47 10.12 -3.35 -2.82
C VAL A 47 11.30 -2.67 -2.13
N SER A 48 12.49 -3.26 -2.25
CA SER A 48 13.74 -2.70 -1.72
C SER A 48 14.07 -1.36 -2.37
N GLY A 49 14.71 -0.46 -1.62
CA GLY A 49 15.09 0.88 -2.09
C GLY A 49 14.26 1.97 -1.43
N THR A 50 14.32 3.19 -1.97
CA THR A 50 13.60 4.33 -1.38
C THR A 50 12.16 4.42 -1.85
N GLY A 51 11.82 3.83 -3.00
CA GLY A 51 10.50 3.94 -3.63
C GLY A 51 10.23 5.32 -4.24
N CYS A 52 11.21 6.22 -4.28
CA CYS A 52 11.07 7.55 -4.87
C CYS A 52 10.90 7.50 -6.39
N GLU A 53 11.49 6.50 -7.04
CA GLU A 53 11.39 6.18 -8.46
C GLU A 53 9.93 5.93 -8.92
N ASP A 54 9.10 5.35 -8.06
CA ASP A 54 7.70 5.01 -8.35
C ASP A 54 6.73 6.20 -8.20
N LEU A 55 7.19 7.36 -7.70
CA LEU A 55 6.33 8.50 -7.39
C LEU A 55 5.92 9.31 -8.61
N SER A 56 6.56 9.11 -9.76
CA SER A 56 6.32 9.88 -10.98
C SER A 56 4.85 9.84 -11.43
N TRP A 57 4.22 8.67 -11.39
CA TRP A 57 2.80 8.53 -11.72
C TRP A 57 1.91 9.28 -10.73
N TRP A 58 2.16 9.17 -9.42
CA TRP A 58 1.40 9.87 -8.39
C TRP A 58 1.48 11.39 -8.55
N LYS A 59 2.67 11.91 -8.80
CA LYS A 59 2.89 13.35 -9.06
C LYS A 59 2.08 13.81 -10.26
N GLN A 60 2.08 13.07 -11.36
CA GLN A 60 1.28 13.39 -12.55
C GLN A 60 -0.22 13.42 -12.22
N GLN A 61 -0.73 12.43 -11.49
CA GLN A 61 -2.16 12.37 -11.14
C GLN A 61 -2.60 13.49 -10.18
N ILE A 62 -1.69 14.04 -9.37
CA ILE A 62 -1.99 15.12 -8.42
C ILE A 62 -1.89 16.50 -9.09
N LEU A 63 -0.89 16.72 -9.94
CA LEU A 63 -0.61 18.02 -10.54
C LEU A 63 -1.40 18.30 -11.81
N GLN A 64 -1.81 17.25 -12.53
CA GLN A 64 -2.57 17.42 -13.77
C GLN A 64 -4.07 17.37 -13.48
N PRO A 65 -4.84 18.43 -13.79
CA PRO A 65 -6.30 18.35 -13.70
C PRO A 65 -6.76 17.26 -14.67
N LYS A 66 -7.53 16.30 -14.17
CA LYS A 66 -8.13 15.28 -15.03
C LYS A 66 -8.98 16.01 -16.07
N LYS A 67 -8.55 16.00 -17.34
CA LYS A 67 -9.47 16.24 -18.46
C LYS A 67 -10.63 15.28 -18.23
N SER A 68 -11.86 15.78 -18.20
CA SER A 68 -13.04 14.94 -18.06
C SER A 68 -13.03 13.94 -19.21
N ALA A 69 -12.52 12.73 -18.96
CA ALA A 69 -12.76 11.63 -19.85
C ALA A 69 -14.26 11.40 -19.78
N GLN A 70 -14.98 11.71 -20.86
CA GLN A 70 -16.32 11.21 -21.07
C GLN A 70 -16.20 9.68 -21.01
N THR A 71 -16.51 9.11 -19.86
CA THR A 71 -16.46 7.66 -19.67
C THR A 71 -17.59 7.08 -20.50
N SER A 72 -17.24 6.47 -21.63
CA SER A 72 -18.14 5.60 -22.36
C SER A 72 -18.69 4.54 -21.39
N LYS A 73 -20.01 4.39 -21.45
CA LYS A 73 -20.78 3.48 -20.62
C LYS A 73 -20.29 2.04 -20.74
N ASP A 74 -20.26 1.39 -19.58
CA ASP A 74 -20.53 -0.03 -19.36
C ASP A 74 -19.61 -1.06 -20.03
N LYS A 75 -18.37 -1.17 -19.51
CA LYS A 75 -17.79 -2.52 -19.35
C LYS A 75 -18.40 -3.15 -18.11
N LYS A 76 -19.21 -4.20 -18.28
CA LYS A 76 -19.68 -5.09 -17.21
C LYS A 76 -18.45 -5.57 -16.45
N ARG A 77 -18.19 -4.97 -15.30
CA ARG A 77 -17.06 -5.36 -14.44
C ARG A 77 -17.34 -6.75 -13.94
N GLU A 78 -16.41 -7.68 -14.11
CA GLU A 78 -16.53 -9.00 -13.49
C GLU A 78 -16.74 -8.84 -11.98
N PRO A 79 -17.62 -9.66 -11.38
CA PRO A 79 -17.86 -9.58 -9.95
C PRO A 79 -16.54 -9.87 -9.22
N LYS A 80 -16.13 -8.94 -8.35
CA LYS A 80 -14.97 -9.16 -7.48
C LYS A 80 -15.24 -10.40 -6.61
N PRO A 81 -14.21 -11.23 -6.33
CA PRO A 81 -14.37 -12.33 -5.41
C PRO A 81 -14.88 -11.81 -4.06
N VAL A 82 -15.87 -12.52 -3.51
CA VAL A 82 -16.45 -12.18 -2.21
C VAL A 82 -15.37 -12.39 -1.15
N LYS A 83 -15.08 -11.36 -0.37
CA LYS A 83 -14.16 -11.48 0.76
C LYS A 83 -14.85 -12.25 1.88
N VAL A 84 -14.38 -13.46 2.16
CA VAL A 84 -14.90 -14.30 3.24
C VAL A 84 -14.23 -13.88 4.55
N LYS A 85 -15.03 -13.69 5.61
CA LYS A 85 -14.54 -13.35 6.95
C LYS A 85 -13.84 -14.59 7.55
N PRO A 86 -12.69 -14.46 8.23
CA PRO A 86 -12.06 -15.58 8.92
C PRO A 86 -13.01 -16.27 9.91
N GLU A 87 -12.98 -17.60 9.98
CA GLU A 87 -13.92 -18.43 10.74
C GLU A 87 -14.00 -18.03 12.22
N LEU A 88 -12.86 -17.83 12.87
CA LEU A 88 -12.81 -17.42 14.28
C LEU A 88 -13.49 -16.07 14.52
N CYS A 89 -13.44 -15.15 13.55
CA CYS A 89 -14.12 -13.88 13.67
C CYS A 89 -15.65 -14.01 13.50
N GLN A 90 -16.14 -15.06 12.85
CA GLN A 90 -17.59 -15.32 12.74
C GLN A 90 -18.18 -15.74 14.09
N LEU A 91 -17.42 -16.47 14.91
CA LEU A 91 -17.84 -16.88 16.26
C LEU A 91 -18.14 -15.70 17.18
N LEU A 92 -17.49 -14.54 16.96
CA LEU A 92 -17.67 -13.31 17.74
C LEU A 92 -18.94 -12.52 17.39
N LEU A 93 -19.69 -12.92 16.37
CA LEU A 93 -20.91 -12.22 15.92
C LEU A 93 -22.20 -12.87 16.43
N LYS A 94 -22.10 -13.89 17.29
CA LYS A 94 -23.25 -14.56 17.90
C LYS A 94 -23.87 -13.74 19.03
#